data_AF-A0A8B8AG09-F1
#
_entry.id   AF-A0A8B8AG09-F1
#
_cell.length_a   1.000
_cell.length_b   1.000
_cell.length_c   1.000
_cell.angle_alpha   90.00
_cell.angle_beta   90.00
_cell.angle_gamma   90.00
#
_symmetry.space_group_name_H-M   'P 1'
#
loop_
_entity.id
_entity.type
_entity.pdbx_description
1 polymer ?
#
loop_
_entity_poly.entity_id
_entity_poly.type
_entity_poly.pdbx_seq_one_letter_code
_entity_poly.pdbx_strand_id
1 'polypeptide(L)'
;MAKAVANRSLSYKIKRWMYYKSYFPSLGLWRDDMLRETPFLKEALKRCPREDLEARNYRIARATVLFNNRIQLPEDQWTKLDEDRLYLTPIMKQIQKEVKEREEYEKSK
;
A
#
# COMPACT_ATOMS: atom_id res chain seq x y z
N MET A 1 0.05 -25.55 1.79
CA MET A 1 1.36 -25.96 2.36
C MET A 1 2.39 -24.83 2.36
N ALA A 2 2.71 -24.18 1.23
CA ALA A 2 3.77 -23.16 1.15
C ALA A 2 3.57 -21.91 2.04
N LYS A 3 2.35 -21.33 2.10
CA LYS A 3 2.04 -20.18 2.98
C LYS A 3 2.24 -20.48 4.47
N ALA A 4 1.92 -21.69 4.91
CA ALA A 4 2.04 -22.10 6.31
C ALA A 4 3.51 -22.22 6.77
N VAL A 5 4.42 -22.62 5.86
CA VAL A 5 5.86 -22.69 6.14
C VAL A 5 6.46 -21.28 6.16
N ALA A 6 6.06 -20.40 5.24
CA ALA A 6 6.50 -19.00 5.21
C ALA A 6 6.14 -18.25 6.51
N ASN A 7 4.95 -18.51 7.09
CA ASN A 7 4.49 -17.88 8.33
C ASN A 7 5.30 -18.29 9.59
N ARG A 8 6.13 -19.35 9.52
CA ARG A 8 6.98 -19.78 10.63
C ARG A 8 8.36 -19.11 10.65
N SER A 9 8.76 -18.48 9.55
CA SER A 9 10.06 -17.81 9.42
C SER A 9 10.19 -16.64 10.40
N LEU A 10 11.39 -16.47 11.00
CA LEU A 10 11.71 -15.30 11.83
C LEU A 10 11.48 -13.99 11.07
N SER A 11 11.83 -13.96 9.78
CA SER A 11 11.63 -12.79 8.92
C SER A 11 10.16 -12.39 8.82
N TYR A 12 9.24 -13.36 8.76
CA TYR A 12 7.80 -13.12 8.73
C TYR A 12 7.31 -12.59 10.07
N LYS A 13 7.76 -13.16 11.19
CA LYS A 13 7.39 -12.69 12.54
C LYS A 13 7.80 -11.24 12.76
N ILE A 14 9.01 -10.86 12.34
CA ILE A 14 9.51 -9.49 12.41
C ILE A 14 8.66 -8.57 11.51
N LYS A 15 8.40 -8.95 10.27
CA LYS A 15 7.55 -8.17 9.35
C LYS A 15 6.14 -7.96 9.92
N ARG A 16 5.53 -9.01 10.47
CA ARG A 16 4.20 -8.95 11.09
C ARG A 16 4.20 -8.01 12.30
N TRP A 17 5.20 -8.12 13.16
CA TRP A 17 5.35 -7.22 14.30
C TRP A 17 5.48 -5.76 13.84
N MET A 18 6.34 -5.49 12.85
CA MET A 18 6.52 -4.14 12.28
C MET A 18 5.21 -3.61 11.67
N TYR A 19 4.47 -4.44 10.94
CA TYR A 19 3.21 -4.06 10.29
C TYR A 19 2.18 -3.56 11.31
N TYR A 20 1.87 -4.37 12.33
CA TYR A 20 0.88 -3.96 13.34
C TYR A 20 1.38 -2.85 14.27
N LYS A 21 2.69 -2.68 14.41
CA LYS A 21 3.27 -1.54 15.14
C LYS A 21 3.15 -0.20 14.37
N SER A 22 2.95 -0.25 13.05
CA SER A 22 2.95 0.92 12.16
C SER A 22 1.68 1.79 12.22
N TYR A 23 0.74 1.51 13.13
CA TYR A 23 -0.51 2.24 13.39
C TYR A 23 -1.54 2.28 12.25
N PHE A 24 -1.15 2.42 10.99
CA PHE A 24 -2.08 2.48 9.85
C PHE A 24 -3.08 1.31 9.76
N PRO A 25 -2.76 0.06 10.17
CA PRO A 25 -3.74 -1.02 10.13
C PRO A 25 -4.91 -0.80 11.09
N SER A 26 -4.70 -0.10 12.22
CA SER A 26 -5.77 0.21 13.18
C SER A 26 -6.71 1.32 12.73
N LEU A 27 -6.33 2.07 11.68
CA LEU A 27 -7.21 2.97 10.94
C LEU A 27 -7.87 2.29 9.74
N GLY A 28 -7.52 1.03 9.47
CA GLY A 28 -8.00 0.25 8.33
C GLY A 28 -7.48 0.76 6.99
N LEU A 29 -6.30 1.38 6.99
CA LEU A 29 -5.55 1.75 5.78
C LEU A 29 -4.76 0.53 5.27
N TRP A 30 -4.40 0.54 3.99
CA TRP A 30 -3.42 -0.40 3.42
C TRP A 30 -2.09 0.31 3.20
N ARG A 31 -1.01 -0.46 3.00
CA ARG A 31 0.34 0.07 2.78
C ARG A 31 0.43 1.10 1.66
N ASP A 32 -0.25 0.83 0.54
CA ASP A 32 -0.22 1.72 -0.63
C ASP A 32 -0.94 3.07 -0.38
N ASP A 33 -1.80 3.16 0.64
CA ASP A 33 -2.44 4.43 1.03
C ASP A 33 -1.45 5.36 1.75
N MET A 34 -0.41 4.80 2.37
CA MET A 34 0.62 5.52 3.12
C MET A 34 1.78 6.01 2.24
N LEU A 35 1.72 5.80 0.92
CA LEU A 35 2.77 6.23 0.00
C LEU A 35 2.84 7.76 -0.09
N ARG A 36 4.06 8.28 -0.08
CA ARG A 36 4.32 9.71 -0.28
C ARG A 36 3.92 10.14 -1.69
N GLU A 37 3.33 11.33 -1.79
CA GLU A 37 3.02 11.97 -3.06
C GLU A 37 4.28 12.24 -3.87
N THR A 38 4.45 11.47 -4.95
CA THR A 38 5.54 11.58 -5.92
C THR A 38 4.94 11.67 -7.33
N PRO A 39 5.68 12.14 -8.35
CA PRO A 39 5.19 12.15 -9.73
C PRO A 39 4.74 10.77 -10.21
N PHE A 40 5.49 9.71 -9.86
CA PHE A 40 5.13 8.32 -10.16
C PHE A 40 3.82 7.90 -9.50
N LEU A 41 3.57 8.32 -8.25
CA LEU A 41 2.30 8.02 -7.58
C LEU A 41 1.13 8.75 -8.24
N LYS A 42 1.32 10.02 -8.64
CA LYS A 42 0.28 10.79 -9.36
C LYS A 42 -0.11 10.10 -10.67
N GLU A 43 0.87 9.61 -11.40
CA GLU A 43 0.62 8.87 -12.64
C GLU A 43 0.00 7.50 -12.37
N ALA A 44 0.46 6.78 -11.33
CA ALA A 44 -0.13 5.52 -10.93
C ALA A 44 -1.61 5.66 -10.54
N LEU A 45 -1.98 6.73 -9.83
CA LEU A 45 -3.37 7.03 -9.47
C LEU A 45 -4.25 7.31 -10.70
N LYS A 46 -3.69 7.91 -11.77
CA LYS A 46 -4.40 8.12 -13.05
C LYS A 46 -4.64 6.82 -13.81
N ARG A 47 -3.71 5.86 -13.71
CA ARG A 47 -3.80 4.54 -14.36
C ARG A 47 -4.57 3.50 -13.53
N CYS A 48 -4.83 3.79 -12.25
CA CYS A 48 -5.50 2.89 -11.32
C CYS A 48 -6.98 2.66 -11.75
N PRO A 49 -7.50 1.42 -11.64
CA PRO A 49 -8.93 1.18 -11.82
C PRO A 49 -9.78 2.06 -10.91
N ARG A 50 -10.93 2.49 -11.43
CA ARG A 50 -11.83 3.39 -10.70
C ARG A 50 -12.29 2.81 -9.35
N GLU A 51 -12.62 1.52 -9.31
CA GLU A 51 -13.05 0.83 -8.09
C GLU A 51 -11.98 0.86 -6.98
N ASP A 52 -10.72 0.57 -7.33
CA ASP A 52 -9.60 0.60 -6.40
C ASP A 52 -9.35 2.05 -5.90
N LEU A 53 -9.52 3.06 -6.77
CA LEU A 53 -9.38 4.47 -6.42
C LEU A 53 -10.50 4.94 -5.47
N GLU A 54 -11.74 4.56 -5.71
CA GLU A 54 -12.88 4.89 -4.84
C GLU A 54 -12.71 4.20 -3.47
N ALA A 55 -12.32 2.92 -3.45
CA ALA A 55 -12.03 2.18 -2.22
C ALA A 55 -10.86 2.80 -1.42
N ARG A 56 -9.83 3.30 -2.11
CA ARG A 56 -8.74 4.08 -1.47
C ARG A 56 -9.28 5.36 -0.84
N ASN A 57 -10.06 6.14 -1.57
CA ASN A 57 -10.58 7.41 -1.07
C ASN A 57 -11.48 7.21 0.15
N TYR A 58 -12.32 6.17 0.15
CA TYR A 58 -13.12 5.79 1.32
C TYR A 58 -12.26 5.45 2.54
N ARG A 59 -11.22 4.61 2.36
CA ARG A 59 -10.29 4.24 3.44
C ARG A 59 -9.59 5.46 4.04
N ILE A 60 -9.10 6.37 3.19
CA ILE A 60 -8.44 7.61 3.63
C ILE A 60 -9.43 8.52 4.38
N ALA A 61 -10.63 8.75 3.84
CA ALA A 61 -11.63 9.57 4.50
C ALA A 61 -12.01 9.03 5.88
N ARG A 62 -12.24 7.72 6.00
CA ARG A 62 -12.50 7.04 7.27
C ARG A 62 -11.33 7.22 8.24
N ALA A 63 -10.10 7.00 7.78
CA ALA A 63 -8.90 7.14 8.60
C ALA A 63 -8.72 8.58 9.11
N THR A 64 -9.04 9.60 8.30
CA THR A 64 -9.01 11.00 8.71
C THR A 64 -9.99 11.27 9.85
N VAL A 65 -11.23 10.77 9.75
CA VAL A 65 -12.24 10.94 10.82
C VAL A 65 -11.78 10.26 12.12
N LEU A 66 -11.29 9.03 12.03
CA LEU A 66 -10.76 8.28 13.18
C LEU A 66 -9.59 9.01 13.85
N PHE A 67 -8.64 9.48 13.04
CA PHE A 67 -7.47 10.22 13.53
C PHE A 67 -7.86 11.53 14.22
N ASN A 68 -8.78 12.29 13.63
CA ASN A 68 -9.27 13.55 14.19
C ASN A 68 -9.96 13.33 15.54
N ASN A 69 -10.72 12.24 15.67
CA ASN A 69 -11.41 11.89 16.91
C ASN A 69 -10.50 11.16 17.92
N ARG A 70 -9.24 10.87 17.57
CA ARG A 70 -8.31 10.07 18.37
C ARG A 70 -8.85 8.67 18.72
N ILE A 71 -9.68 8.10 17.84
CA ILE A 71 -10.29 6.78 17.99
C ILE A 71 -9.64 5.81 16.98
N GLN A 72 -9.55 4.53 17.34
CA GLN A 72 -9.11 3.45 16.46
C GLN A 72 -10.28 2.53 16.13
N LEU A 73 -10.17 1.77 15.04
CA LEU A 73 -11.12 0.69 14.78
C LEU A 73 -10.98 -0.41 15.84
N PRO A 74 -12.07 -1.16 16.11
CA PRO A 74 -11.99 -2.44 16.80
C PRO A 74 -10.93 -3.37 16.18
N GLU A 75 -10.21 -4.16 16.99
CA GLU A 75 -9.07 -4.98 16.55
C GLU A 75 -9.43 -6.01 15.45
N ASP A 76 -10.68 -6.51 15.46
CA ASP A 76 -11.23 -7.42 14.46
C ASP A 76 -11.36 -6.78 13.07
N GLN A 77 -11.44 -5.45 13.01
CA GLN A 77 -11.57 -4.66 11.78
C GLN A 77 -10.24 -4.10 11.28
N TRP A 78 -9.13 -4.40 11.97
CA TRP A 78 -7.81 -3.95 11.51
C TRP A 78 -7.44 -4.64 10.21
N THR A 79 -6.77 -3.90 9.32
CA THR A 79 -6.25 -4.49 8.09
C THR A 79 -5.33 -5.65 8.44
N LYS A 80 -5.62 -6.85 7.93
CA LYS A 80 -4.75 -8.01 8.14
C LYS A 80 -3.58 -7.96 7.17
N LEU A 81 -2.40 -8.33 7.64
CA LEU A 81 -1.19 -8.39 6.82
C LEU A 81 -1.37 -9.23 5.54
N ASP A 82 -2.12 -10.33 5.64
CA ASP A 82 -2.38 -11.25 4.53
C ASP A 82 -3.43 -10.73 3.53
N GLU A 83 -4.28 -9.79 3.94
CA GLU A 83 -5.35 -9.18 3.13
C GLU A 83 -4.90 -7.85 2.48
N ASP A 84 -3.79 -7.26 2.94
CA ASP A 84 -3.21 -6.01 2.42
C ASP A 84 -2.65 -6.20 1.00
N ARG A 85 -3.48 -5.87 0.00
CA ARG A 85 -3.12 -5.90 -1.42
C ARG A 85 -2.39 -4.61 -1.81
N LEU A 86 -1.25 -4.79 -2.49
CA LEU A 86 -0.49 -3.70 -3.11
C LEU A 86 -1.06 -3.36 -4.50
N TYR A 87 -2.04 -2.47 -4.56
CA TYR A 87 -2.75 -2.10 -5.79
C TYR A 87 -2.04 -1.01 -6.62
N LEU A 88 -1.27 -0.11 -6.00
CA LEU A 88 -0.50 0.95 -6.66
C LEU A 88 0.96 0.56 -6.91
N THR A 89 1.59 -0.20 -6.01
CA THR A 89 3.00 -0.59 -6.16
C THR A 89 3.33 -1.23 -7.52
N PRO A 90 2.53 -2.17 -8.07
CA PRO A 90 2.81 -2.77 -9.39
C PRO A 90 2.76 -1.74 -10.52
N ILE A 91 1.77 -0.84 -10.48
CA ILE A 91 1.60 0.23 -11.48
C ILE A 91 2.79 1.20 -11.42
N MET A 92 3.22 1.58 -10.21
CA MET A 92 4.39 2.45 -10.02
C MET A 92 5.68 1.81 -10.57
N LYS A 93 5.89 0.51 -10.33
CA LYS A 93 7.05 -0.20 -10.88
C LYS A 93 7.05 -0.22 -12.41
N GLN A 94 5.89 -0.38 -13.02
CA GLN A 94 5.76 -0.32 -14.48
C GLN A 94 6.13 1.08 -15.00
N ILE A 95 5.61 2.14 -14.40
CA ILE A 95 5.93 3.53 -14.79
C ILE A 95 7.43 3.81 -14.62
N GLN A 96 8.02 3.40 -13.50
CA GLN A 96 9.47 3.56 -13.28
C GLN A 96 10.31 2.85 -14.34
N LYS A 97 9.86 1.66 -14.78
CA LYS A 97 10.50 0.91 -15.86
C LYS A 97 10.36 1.64 -17.21
N GLU A 98 9.17 2.12 -17.53
CA GLU A 98 8.92 2.91 -18.77
C GLU A 98 9.78 4.18 -18.82
N VAL A 99 9.91 4.90 -17.71
CA VAL A 99 10.75 6.11 -17.63
C VAL A 99 12.23 5.76 -17.82
N LYS A 100 12.70 4.70 -17.15
CA LYS A 100 14.09 4.24 -17.29
C LYS A 100 14.40 3.81 -18.72
N GLU A 101 13.50 3.09 -19.38
CA GLU A 101 13.66 2.67 -20.78
C GLU A 101 13.75 3.87 -21.73
N ARG A 102 12.95 4.93 -21.50
CA ARG A 102 13.02 6.18 -22.28
C ARG A 102 14.36 6.89 -22.08
N GLU A 103 14.83 7.01 -20.83
CA GLU A 103 16.12 7.62 -20.53
C GLU A 103 17.30 6.84 -21.15
N GLU A 104 17.25 5.51 -21.14
CA GLU A 104 18.25 4.66 -21.78
C GLU A 104 18.23 4.81 -23.30
N TYR A 105 17.04 4.87 -23.90
CA TYR A 105 16.88 5.10 -25.34
C TYR A 105 17.42 6.48 -25.76
N GLU A 106 17.12 7.53 -24.99
CA GLU A 106 17.62 8.89 -25.25
C GLU A 106 19.14 8.98 -25.12
N LYS A 107 19.76 8.26 -24.17
CA LYS A 107 21.22 8.19 -24.03
C LYS A 107 21.90 7.39 -25.16
N SER A 108 21.18 6.44 -25.76
CA SER A 108 21.69 5.63 -26.87
C SER A 108 21.60 6.33 -28.23
N LYS A 109 20.93 7.48 -28.29
CA LYS A 109 20.79 8.33 -29.47
C LYS A 109 21.93 9.33 -29.56
#